data_AF-W1YHA2-F1
#
_entry.id   AF-W1YHA2-F1
#
_cell.length_a   1.000
_cell.length_b   1.000
_cell.length_c   1.000
_cell.angle_alpha   90.00
_cell.angle_beta   90.00
_cell.angle_gamma   90.00
#
_symmetry.space_group_name_H-M   'P 1'
#
loop_
_entity.id
_entity.type
_entity.pdbx_description
1 polymer ?
#
loop_
_entity_poly.entity_id
_entity_poly.type
_entity_poly.pdbx_seq_one_letter_code
_entity_poly.pdbx_strand_id
1 'polypeptide(L)'
;IIENGPKVTKDGIDAAGKKVTNVADGNVAKGSKDAVNGGQLHTAIEDIKTTGFGLKAEDGQSVKKPLGETIDVKGDGNIKTSVDNGAIKMA
;
A
#
# COMPACT_ATOMS: atom_id res chain seq x y z
N ILE A 1 -22.66 25.78 20.22
CA ILE A 1 -22.41 25.27 18.85
C ILE A 1 -21.76 26.41 18.08
N ILE A 2 -20.63 26.17 17.40
CA ILE A 2 -20.07 27.15 16.46
C ILE A 2 -20.78 26.93 15.13
N GLU A 3 -21.45 27.95 14.63
CA GLU A 3 -22.11 27.89 13.33
C GLU A 3 -21.05 27.70 12.23
N ASN A 4 -21.23 26.69 11.37
CA ASN A 4 -20.25 26.25 10.34
C ASN A 4 -18.85 25.88 10.86
N GLY A 5 -18.68 25.71 12.19
CA GLY A 5 -17.43 25.28 12.82
C GLY A 5 -17.47 23.84 13.32
N PRO A 6 -16.33 23.31 13.82
CA PRO A 6 -16.28 21.99 14.41
C PRO A 6 -17.28 21.81 15.56
N LYS A 7 -17.81 20.60 15.72
CA LYS A 7 -18.82 20.25 16.73
C LYS A 7 -18.41 19.00 17.49
N VAL A 8 -18.65 19.02 18.80
CA VAL A 8 -18.55 17.85 19.69
C VAL A 8 -19.90 17.67 20.33
N THR A 9 -20.52 16.51 20.12
CA THR A 9 -21.85 16.17 20.62
C THR A 9 -21.86 14.76 21.18
N LYS A 10 -22.97 14.34 21.80
CA LYS A 10 -23.17 12.95 22.21
C LYS A 10 -23.09 11.94 21.04
N ASP A 11 -23.30 12.40 19.81
CA ASP A 11 -23.32 11.57 18.61
C ASP A 11 -21.93 11.49 17.95
N GLY A 12 -20.94 12.25 18.44
CA GLY A 12 -19.56 12.21 17.97
C GLY A 12 -18.94 13.58 17.69
N ILE A 13 -17.91 13.58 16.83
CA ILE A 13 -17.09 14.73 16.48
C ILE A 13 -17.22 14.99 14.97
N ASP A 14 -17.53 16.23 14.59
CA ASP A 14 -17.52 16.71 13.21
C ASP A 14 -16.49 17.84 13.07
N ALA A 15 -15.52 17.68 12.16
CA ALA A 15 -14.48 18.67 11.89
C ALA A 15 -14.93 19.80 10.94
N ALA A 16 -16.16 19.78 10.43
CA ALA A 16 -16.72 20.78 9.51
C ALA A 16 -15.80 21.04 8.29
N GLY A 17 -15.30 19.94 7.69
CA GLY A 17 -14.41 19.95 6.54
C GLY A 17 -13.01 20.52 6.79
N LYS A 18 -12.61 20.72 8.05
CA LYS A 18 -11.26 21.18 8.42
C LYS A 18 -10.32 19.99 8.62
N LYS A 19 -9.02 20.23 8.39
CA LYS A 19 -7.98 19.28 8.75
C LYS A 19 -7.86 19.20 10.28
N VAL A 20 -7.59 18.02 10.80
CA VAL A 20 -7.14 17.82 12.19
C VAL A 20 -5.62 17.69 12.16
N THR A 21 -4.92 18.68 12.70
CA THR A 21 -3.45 18.77 12.68
C THR A 21 -2.85 18.48 14.05
N ASN A 22 -1.53 18.24 14.11
CA ASN A 22 -0.80 17.93 15.35
C ASN A 22 -1.31 16.69 16.08
N VAL A 23 -1.75 15.69 15.31
CA VAL A 23 -2.09 14.36 15.82
C VAL A 23 -0.79 13.59 16.00
N ALA A 24 -0.43 13.30 17.25
CA ALA A 24 0.69 12.40 17.56
C ALA A 24 0.45 11.01 16.96
N ASP A 25 1.49 10.21 16.82
CA ASP A 25 1.36 8.85 16.29
C ASP A 25 0.42 8.02 17.18
N GLY A 26 -0.65 7.49 16.57
CA GLY A 26 -1.56 6.57 17.23
C GLY A 26 -0.97 5.16 17.27
N ASN A 27 -1.43 4.32 18.18
CA ASN A 27 -1.01 2.92 18.19
C ASN A 27 -1.61 2.16 16.99
N VAL A 28 -0.78 1.67 16.06
CA VAL A 28 -1.22 0.85 14.92
C VAL A 28 -1.18 -0.62 15.30
N ALA A 29 -2.22 -1.07 16.00
CA ALA A 29 -2.33 -2.45 16.47
C ALA A 29 -3.78 -2.96 16.38
N LYS A 30 -3.95 -4.30 16.35
CA LYS A 30 -5.27 -4.94 16.34
C LYS A 30 -6.08 -4.49 17.55
N GLY A 31 -7.25 -3.91 17.30
CA GLY A 31 -8.16 -3.44 18.35
C GLY A 31 -7.91 -2.01 18.83
N SER A 32 -6.86 -1.34 18.37
CA SER A 32 -6.60 0.07 18.68
C SER A 32 -7.76 0.98 18.28
N LYS A 33 -7.95 2.05 19.05
CA LYS A 33 -8.96 3.11 18.83
C LYS A 33 -8.34 4.48 18.67
N ASP A 34 -7.01 4.55 18.60
CA ASP A 34 -6.28 5.79 18.44
C ASP A 34 -6.48 6.33 17.02
N ALA A 35 -6.55 7.65 16.90
CA ALA A 35 -6.45 8.31 15.61
C ALA A 35 -5.02 8.14 15.08
N VAL A 36 -4.88 7.78 13.80
CA VAL A 36 -3.60 7.74 13.10
C VAL A 36 -3.43 8.99 12.26
N ASN A 37 -2.19 9.46 12.11
CA ASN A 37 -1.90 10.61 11.27
C ASN A 37 -1.47 10.19 9.85
N GLY A 38 -1.32 11.19 8.97
CA GLY A 38 -0.93 10.96 7.58
C GLY A 38 0.48 10.37 7.40
N GLY A 39 1.40 10.61 8.35
CA GLY A 39 2.75 10.03 8.31
C GLY A 39 2.72 8.52 8.46
N GLN A 40 1.91 8.02 9.41
CA GLN A 40 1.73 6.57 9.60
C GLN A 40 1.09 5.89 8.39
N LEU A 41 0.07 6.52 7.79
CA LEU A 41 -0.54 6.03 6.54
C LEU A 41 0.47 6.03 5.37
N HIS A 42 1.26 7.09 5.25
CA HIS A 42 2.29 7.18 4.22
C HIS A 42 3.33 6.06 4.36
N THR A 43 3.85 5.84 5.58
CA THR A 43 4.78 4.73 5.85
C THR A 43 4.19 3.38 5.45
N ALA A 44 2.94 3.09 5.87
CA ALA A 44 2.29 1.83 5.50
C ALA A 44 2.16 1.66 3.97
N ILE A 45 1.86 2.73 3.24
CA ILE A 45 1.77 2.71 1.77
C ILE A 45 3.15 2.46 1.15
N GLU A 46 4.20 3.14 1.62
CA GLU A 46 5.55 2.96 1.10
C GLU A 46 6.10 1.56 1.41
N ASP A 47 5.82 1.00 2.58
CA ASP A 47 6.17 -0.38 2.94
C ASP A 47 5.52 -1.39 1.99
N ILE A 48 4.25 -1.16 1.61
CA ILE A 48 3.54 -2.00 0.64
C ILE A 48 4.15 -1.86 -0.77
N LYS A 49 4.41 -0.63 -1.23
CA LYS A 49 5.00 -0.37 -2.55
C LYS A 49 6.39 -1.01 -2.68
N THR A 50 7.22 -0.85 -1.65
CA THR A 50 8.59 -1.38 -1.62
C THR A 50 8.63 -2.89 -1.44
N THR A 51 7.68 -3.46 -0.70
CA THR A 51 7.53 -4.91 -0.60
C THR A 51 7.13 -5.53 -1.94
N GLY A 52 6.39 -4.84 -2.80
CA GLY A 52 6.25 -5.22 -4.21
C GLY A 52 5.76 -6.66 -4.46
N PHE A 53 6.12 -7.21 -5.62
CA PHE A 53 5.88 -8.61 -5.98
C PHE A 53 7.20 -9.32 -6.26
N GLY A 54 7.29 -10.62 -5.97
CA GLY A 54 8.51 -11.38 -6.25
C GLY A 54 8.30 -12.87 -6.50
N LEU A 55 9.22 -13.43 -7.29
CA LEU A 55 9.31 -14.85 -7.64
C LEU A 55 10.65 -15.40 -7.16
N LYS A 56 10.64 -16.54 -6.48
CA LYS A 56 11.85 -17.26 -6.05
C LYS A 56 12.14 -18.39 -7.02
N ALA A 57 13.36 -18.46 -7.53
CA ALA A 57 13.84 -19.53 -8.41
C ALA A 57 14.33 -20.74 -7.61
N GLU A 58 14.53 -21.87 -8.29
CA GLU A 58 15.01 -23.12 -7.70
C GLU A 58 16.42 -23.01 -7.10
N ASP A 59 17.26 -22.15 -7.67
CA ASP A 59 18.60 -21.83 -7.16
C ASP A 59 18.58 -21.03 -5.84
N GLY A 60 17.38 -20.69 -5.36
CA GLY A 60 17.16 -19.95 -4.12
C GLY A 60 17.18 -18.43 -4.29
N GLN A 61 17.55 -17.90 -5.46
CA GLN A 61 17.52 -16.47 -5.74
C GLN A 61 16.09 -15.96 -5.95
N SER A 62 15.87 -14.66 -5.73
CA SER A 62 14.55 -14.04 -5.91
C SER A 62 14.64 -12.84 -6.82
N VAL A 63 13.69 -12.72 -7.74
CA VAL A 63 13.44 -11.48 -8.47
C VAL A 63 12.27 -10.80 -7.78
N LYS A 64 12.52 -9.61 -7.22
CA LYS A 64 11.53 -8.80 -6.52
C LYS A 64 11.50 -7.41 -7.13
N LYS A 65 10.31 -6.90 -7.43
CA LYS A 65 10.09 -5.59 -8.05
C LYS A 65 9.04 -4.80 -7.27
N PRO A 66 9.23 -3.48 -7.07
CA PRO A 66 8.21 -2.62 -6.48
C PRO A 66 6.89 -2.70 -7.26
N LEU A 67 5.78 -2.38 -6.60
CA LEU A 67 4.50 -2.27 -7.30
C LEU A 67 4.58 -1.21 -8.40
N GLY A 68 4.07 -1.53 -9.59
CA GLY A 68 4.12 -0.66 -10.77
C GLY A 68 5.31 -0.91 -11.69
N GLU A 69 6.30 -1.71 -11.26
CA GLU A 69 7.34 -2.24 -12.15
C GLU A 69 6.98 -3.65 -12.64
N THR A 70 7.48 -4.02 -13.81
CA THR A 70 7.34 -5.37 -14.37
C THR A 70 8.52 -6.26 -13.98
N ILE A 71 8.23 -7.55 -13.78
CA ILE A 71 9.26 -8.60 -13.70
C ILE A 71 9.47 -9.17 -15.10
N ASP A 72 10.73 -9.23 -15.54
CA ASP A 72 11.09 -9.91 -16.79
C ASP A 72 11.06 -11.43 -16.58
N VAL A 73 10.24 -12.13 -17.38
CA VAL A 73 10.30 -13.59 -17.48
C VAL A 73 11.08 -13.91 -18.76
N LYS A 74 12.34 -14.34 -18.61
CA LYS A 74 13.21 -14.66 -19.73
C LYS A 74 13.20 -16.16 -19.98
N GLY A 75 12.99 -16.53 -21.23
CA GLY A 75 13.22 -17.89 -21.70
C GLY A 75 14.69 -18.16 -22.03
N ASP A 76 14.94 -19.29 -22.67
CA ASP A 76 16.26 -19.73 -23.12
C ASP A 76 16.21 -20.20 -24.59
N GLY A 77 17.15 -21.06 -25.00
CA GLY A 77 17.16 -21.59 -26.36
C GLY A 77 15.94 -22.46 -26.71
N ASN A 78 15.28 -23.06 -25.71
CA ASN A 78 14.16 -23.98 -25.89
C ASN A 78 12.81 -23.35 -25.54
N ILE A 79 12.79 -22.36 -24.65
CA ILE A 79 11.57 -21.67 -24.24
C ILE A 79 11.62 -20.20 -24.67
N LYS A 80 10.60 -19.74 -25.38
CA LYS A 80 10.36 -18.32 -25.68
C LYS A 80 9.25 -17.78 -24.82
N THR A 81 9.40 -16.54 -24.35
CA THR A 81 8.38 -15.82 -23.59
C THR A 81 7.77 -14.70 -24.43
N SER A 82 6.46 -14.56 -24.38
CA SER A 82 5.70 -13.51 -25.08
C SER A 82 4.44 -13.15 -24.30
N VAL A 83 3.84 -12.01 -24.61
CA VAL A 83 2.52 -11.64 -24.08
C VAL A 83 1.47 -12.02 -25.11
N ASP A 84 0.47 -12.81 -24.69
CA ASP A 84 -0.67 -13.21 -25.51
C ASP A 84 -1.95 -13.05 -24.70
N ASN A 85 -2.83 -12.16 -25.15
CA ASN A 85 -4.11 -11.84 -24.52
C ASN A 85 -4.04 -11.60 -22.99
N GLY A 86 -3.07 -10.81 -22.54
CA GLY A 86 -2.89 -10.46 -21.12
C GLY A 86 -2.25 -11.54 -20.25
N ALA A 87 -1.85 -12.67 -20.83
CA ALA A 87 -1.07 -13.71 -20.16
C ALA A 87 0.36 -13.76 -20.69
N ILE A 88 1.27 -14.26 -19.85
CA ILE A 88 2.61 -14.64 -20.29
C ILE A 88 2.53 -16.03 -20.92
N LYS A 89 2.78 -16.11 -22.22
CA LYS A 89 2.92 -17.36 -22.96
C LYS A 89 4.38 -17.82 -22.91
N MET A 90 4.58 -19.09 -22.60
CA MET A 90 5.89 -19.77 -22.59
C MET A 90 5.81 -20.99 -23.49
N ALA A 91 6.63 -21.05 -24.55
CA ALA A 91 6.59 -22.14 -25.54
C ALA A 91 7.91 -22.28 -26.29
#